data_AF-G1USA0-F1
#
_entry.id   AF-G1USA0-F1
#
_cell.length_a   1.000
_cell.length_b   1.000
_cell.length_c   1.000
_cell.angle_alpha   90.00
_cell.angle_beta   90.00
_cell.angle_gamma   90.00
#
_symmetry.space_group_name_H-M   'P 1'
#
loop_
_entity.id
_entity.type
_entity.pdbx_description
1 polymer ?
#
loop_
_entity_poly.entity_id
_entity_poly.type
_entity_poly.pdbx_seq_one_letter_code
_entity_poly.pdbx_strand_id
1 'polypeptide(L)'
;MPVLNGKELRIVGFLCNWCSYGGADTAGVARAGQPTDLRIIRVPCSGRIDPLFIVKALLNGADGVLVSGCHPRDCHYAAGNFYARRRLEVLKQFLPVLGIDERRFEYTWVSASEGQRWQQVVTVFTDRIHKLGPAPRLEDAEPLLKIADMALTSLRPLGTGQNAALDQLKEAIKAKLPELDCVIGWQQGYDGAHTVPLFMKTPEDVDKLVWGPFNVNNPAVYLPSFKGKKVGIVVKGCDSRSVVELLQENLIRREDVTIFALPCEGTLDMARVNQKLGRYTKIDKVAYDEAGVTITADGKEHRFCMTDFAQGKCYGCTTPMAVLADTSAGEPVKVEPGAYTPPELALLDSMSLEERMAFWRGQMERCLRCYACRNACPMCVCRDFCVSDSRDPHWMSQEDSTREKLFFQTIHALHLAGRCTGCGECQRACPVGIPILALRQQIARAVSRLFDDYKAGLDPAAVPPLLGYELEEKNIHERDWK
;
A
#
# COMPACT_ATOMS: atom_id res chain seq x y z
N MET A 1 -17.05 -8.86 -32.83
CA MET A 1 -18.33 -9.27 -33.47
C MET A 1 -19.45 -8.37 -32.96
N PRO A 2 -20.29 -7.79 -33.82
CA PRO A 2 -21.33 -6.84 -33.41
C PRO A 2 -22.43 -7.52 -32.56
N VAL A 3 -23.16 -6.70 -31.80
CA VAL A 3 -24.32 -6.98 -30.92
C VAL A 3 -25.31 -8.04 -31.47
N LEU A 4 -25.35 -8.25 -32.78
CA LEU A 4 -26.28 -9.12 -33.49
C LEU A 4 -26.01 -10.64 -33.33
N ASN A 5 -24.82 -11.08 -32.86
CA ASN A 5 -24.42 -12.50 -32.91
C ASN A 5 -24.07 -13.17 -31.55
N GLY A 6 -24.49 -12.62 -30.40
CA GLY A 6 -24.67 -13.46 -29.20
C GLY A 6 -23.63 -13.41 -28.07
N LYS A 7 -22.94 -12.29 -27.84
CA LYS A 7 -22.58 -11.74 -26.50
C LYS A 7 -21.91 -10.38 -26.68
N GLU A 8 -22.64 -9.30 -26.38
CA GLU A 8 -22.09 -7.95 -26.32
C GLU A 8 -21.07 -7.87 -25.17
N LEU A 9 -19.79 -7.64 -25.49
CA LEU A 9 -18.79 -7.32 -24.48
C LEU A 9 -19.00 -5.86 -24.05
N ARG A 10 -18.87 -5.61 -22.75
CA ARG A 10 -19.18 -4.31 -22.16
C ARG A 10 -17.89 -3.54 -21.96
N ILE A 11 -17.67 -2.52 -22.78
CA ILE A 11 -16.53 -1.62 -22.62
C ILE A 11 -17.02 -0.29 -22.04
N VAL A 12 -16.38 0.18 -20.96
CA VAL A 12 -16.69 1.49 -20.36
C VAL A 12 -15.62 2.49 -20.79
N GLY A 13 -16.05 3.61 -21.38
CA GLY A 13 -15.17 4.70 -21.81
C GLY A 13 -15.34 5.93 -20.92
N PHE A 14 -14.31 6.37 -20.22
CA PHE A 14 -14.30 7.66 -19.52
C PHE A 14 -13.62 8.72 -20.40
N LEU A 15 -14.39 9.69 -20.89
CA LEU A 15 -13.89 10.67 -21.86
C LEU A 15 -13.90 12.08 -21.28
N CYS A 16 -12.76 12.76 -21.43
CA CYS A 16 -12.66 14.18 -21.17
C CYS A 16 -13.64 14.96 -22.06
N ASN A 17 -14.44 15.81 -21.42
CA ASN A 17 -15.46 16.63 -22.06
C ASN A 17 -14.89 17.57 -23.13
N TRP A 18 -13.68 18.09 -22.91
CA TRP A 18 -13.10 19.15 -23.73
C TRP A 18 -12.43 18.68 -25.01
N CYS A 19 -11.93 17.44 -25.04
CA CYS A 19 -11.14 16.92 -26.16
C CYS A 19 -11.71 15.60 -26.67
N SER A 20 -11.50 14.51 -25.93
CA SER A 20 -11.80 13.16 -26.42
C SER A 20 -13.29 12.94 -26.72
N TYR A 21 -14.19 13.53 -25.95
CA TYR A 21 -15.62 13.50 -26.28
C TYR A 21 -15.91 14.27 -27.58
N GLY A 22 -15.29 15.44 -27.78
CA GLY A 22 -15.35 16.17 -29.05
C GLY A 22 -14.77 15.37 -30.22
N GLY A 23 -13.70 14.60 -30.00
CA GLY A 23 -13.14 13.68 -31.00
C GLY A 23 -14.12 12.57 -31.37
N ALA A 24 -14.83 12.02 -30.38
CA ALA A 24 -15.90 11.06 -30.60
C ALA A 24 -17.08 11.66 -31.39
N ASP A 25 -17.51 12.88 -31.05
CA ASP A 25 -18.55 13.61 -31.80
C ASP A 25 -18.10 13.89 -33.24
N THR A 26 -16.85 14.33 -33.45
CA THR A 26 -16.27 14.55 -34.79
C THR A 26 -16.28 13.26 -35.62
N ALA A 27 -15.95 12.11 -35.03
CA ALA A 27 -16.05 10.81 -35.70
C ALA A 27 -17.49 10.47 -36.10
N GLY A 28 -18.46 10.78 -35.24
CA GLY A 28 -19.89 10.62 -35.49
C GLY A 28 -20.39 11.52 -36.63
N VAL A 29 -20.03 12.81 -36.61
CA VAL A 29 -20.36 13.79 -37.68
C VAL A 29 -19.79 13.35 -39.02
N ALA A 30 -18.55 12.85 -39.01
CA ALA A 30 -17.90 12.27 -40.19
C ALA A 30 -18.49 10.93 -40.65
N ARG A 31 -19.48 10.39 -39.93
CA ARG A 31 -20.11 9.08 -40.16
C ARG A 31 -19.08 7.94 -40.23
N ALA A 32 -18.02 8.03 -39.42
CA ALA A 32 -17.00 7.01 -39.33
C ALA A 32 -17.58 5.72 -38.72
N GLY A 33 -17.39 4.59 -39.39
CA GLY A 33 -17.82 3.28 -38.88
C GLY A 33 -16.99 2.88 -37.65
N GLN A 34 -17.65 2.62 -36.52
CA GLN A 34 -16.98 2.28 -35.26
C GLN A 34 -17.74 1.15 -34.52
N PRO A 35 -17.05 0.36 -33.67
CA PRO A 35 -17.71 -0.64 -32.84
C PRO A 35 -18.75 -0.02 -31.90
N THR A 36 -19.71 -0.84 -31.45
CA THR A 36 -20.86 -0.39 -30.63
C THR A 36 -20.76 -0.83 -29.16
N ASP A 37 -19.69 -1.54 -28.80
CA ASP A 37 -19.44 -2.12 -27.48
C ASP A 37 -19.06 -1.07 -26.41
N LEU A 38 -18.60 0.11 -26.83
CA LEU A 38 -18.12 1.18 -25.96
C LEU A 38 -19.25 2.07 -25.45
N ARG A 39 -19.42 2.14 -24.13
CA ARG A 39 -20.36 3.04 -23.45
C ARG A 39 -19.61 4.22 -22.84
N ILE A 40 -19.87 5.41 -23.36
CA ILE A 40 -19.17 6.63 -22.98
C ILE A 40 -19.80 7.24 -21.73
N ILE A 41 -18.95 7.48 -20.72
CA ILE A 41 -19.20 8.32 -19.56
C ILE A 41 -18.36 9.58 -19.71
N ARG A 42 -19.02 10.72 -19.84
CA ARG A 42 -18.36 12.03 -19.93
C ARG A 42 -17.88 12.45 -18.55
N VAL A 43 -16.65 12.95 -18.49
CA VAL A 43 -16.09 13.59 -17.30
C VAL A 43 -15.54 14.96 -17.64
N PRO A 44 -15.55 15.93 -16.71
CA PRO A 44 -14.99 17.26 -16.98
C PRO A 44 -13.53 17.21 -17.45
N CYS A 45 -12.73 16.31 -16.90
CA CYS A 45 -11.32 16.13 -17.25
C CYS A 45 -10.86 14.70 -16.95
N SER A 46 -9.92 14.17 -17.73
CA SER A 46 -9.21 12.92 -17.38
C SER A 46 -8.48 13.02 -16.03
N GLY A 47 -8.03 14.22 -15.64
CA GLY A 47 -7.42 14.47 -14.32
C GLY A 47 -8.36 14.27 -13.12
N ARG A 48 -9.67 14.20 -13.35
CA ARG A 48 -10.68 13.87 -12.33
C ARG A 48 -11.02 12.39 -12.27
N ILE A 49 -10.44 11.56 -13.14
CA ILE A 49 -10.62 10.12 -13.08
C ILE A 49 -9.83 9.58 -11.90
N ASP A 50 -10.56 9.16 -10.87
CA ASP A 50 -10.01 8.33 -9.82
C ASP A 50 -9.75 6.92 -10.39
N PRO A 51 -8.54 6.35 -10.23
CA PRO A 51 -8.23 4.96 -10.59
C PRO A 51 -9.27 3.93 -10.11
N LEU A 52 -9.95 4.20 -8.99
CA LEU A 52 -10.99 3.34 -8.45
C LEU A 52 -12.23 3.22 -9.35
N PHE A 53 -12.49 4.18 -10.23
CA PHE A 53 -13.59 4.09 -11.19
C PHE A 53 -13.35 2.96 -12.18
N ILE A 54 -12.10 2.80 -12.63
CA ILE A 54 -11.68 1.73 -13.53
C ILE A 54 -11.77 0.38 -12.81
N VAL A 55 -11.22 0.29 -11.60
CA VAL A 55 -11.28 -0.94 -10.80
C VAL A 55 -12.73 -1.35 -10.55
N LYS A 56 -13.60 -0.43 -10.12
CA LYS A 56 -15.01 -0.72 -9.85
C LYS A 56 -15.75 -1.17 -11.11
N ALA A 57 -15.48 -0.56 -12.26
CA ALA A 57 -16.05 -0.98 -13.53
C ALA A 57 -15.65 -2.43 -13.89
N LEU A 58 -14.37 -2.78 -13.80
CA LEU A 58 -13.87 -4.13 -14.07
C LEU A 58 -14.44 -5.16 -13.08
N LEU A 59 -14.41 -4.87 -11.77
CA LEU A 59 -14.97 -5.76 -10.75
C LEU A 59 -16.49 -5.95 -10.86
N ASN A 60 -17.20 -4.98 -11.44
CA ASN A 60 -18.64 -5.08 -11.71
C ASN A 60 -18.97 -5.73 -13.07
N GLY A 61 -17.97 -6.27 -13.77
CA GLY A 61 -18.15 -7.07 -14.99
C GLY A 61 -18.07 -6.28 -16.29
N ALA A 62 -17.36 -5.15 -16.32
CA ALA A 62 -16.88 -4.58 -17.58
C ALA A 62 -15.76 -5.47 -18.15
N ASP A 63 -15.80 -5.72 -19.45
CA ASP A 63 -14.81 -6.55 -20.15
C ASP A 63 -13.55 -5.76 -20.51
N GLY A 64 -13.68 -4.44 -20.62
CA GLY A 64 -12.58 -3.49 -20.75
C GLY A 64 -12.96 -2.07 -20.32
N VAL A 65 -11.95 -1.27 -20.00
CA VAL A 65 -12.10 0.15 -19.64
C VAL A 65 -11.11 0.99 -20.44
N LEU A 66 -11.62 2.05 -21.06
CA LEU A 66 -10.82 3.03 -21.79
C LEU A 66 -10.94 4.39 -21.08
N VAL A 67 -9.82 5.06 -20.82
CA VAL A 67 -9.81 6.47 -20.40
C VAL A 67 -9.21 7.31 -21.51
N SER A 68 -9.88 8.38 -21.93
CA SER A 68 -9.34 9.28 -22.94
C SER A 68 -9.38 10.74 -22.51
N GLY A 69 -8.25 11.44 -22.72
CA GLY A 69 -8.08 12.85 -22.37
C GLY A 69 -7.55 13.72 -23.51
N CYS A 70 -7.31 14.99 -23.19
CA CYS A 70 -6.57 15.91 -24.07
C CYS A 70 -5.10 15.48 -24.19
N HIS A 71 -4.47 15.82 -25.31
CA HIS A 71 -3.02 15.64 -25.49
C HIS A 71 -2.23 16.35 -24.39
N PRO A 72 -1.08 15.78 -23.95
CA PRO A 72 -0.08 16.49 -23.18
C PRO A 72 0.15 17.89 -23.76
N ARG A 73 0.20 18.92 -22.90
CA ARG A 73 0.34 20.36 -23.25
C ARG A 73 -0.91 21.03 -23.85
N ASP A 74 -1.91 20.27 -24.30
CA ASP A 74 -3.20 20.80 -24.79
C ASP A 74 -4.34 20.65 -23.76
N CYS A 75 -3.99 20.44 -22.49
CA CYS A 75 -5.00 20.22 -21.46
C CYS A 75 -5.77 21.52 -21.17
N HIS A 76 -7.11 21.45 -21.24
CA HIS A 76 -7.98 22.58 -20.87
C HIS A 76 -7.72 23.11 -19.45
N TYR A 77 -7.38 22.21 -18.51
CA TYR A 77 -7.05 22.57 -17.13
C TYR A 77 -5.53 22.62 -16.88
N ALA A 78 -4.74 22.91 -17.92
CA ALA A 78 -3.28 22.99 -17.95
C ALA A 78 -2.53 21.69 -17.65
N ALA A 79 -2.80 21.02 -16.54
CA ALA A 79 -2.01 19.88 -16.06
C ALA A 79 -2.80 18.62 -15.70
N GLY A 80 -4.13 18.63 -15.81
CA GLY A 80 -4.97 17.52 -15.34
C GLY A 80 -4.60 16.15 -15.97
N ASN A 81 -4.25 16.12 -17.25
CA ASN A 81 -3.84 14.90 -17.93
C ASN A 81 -2.46 14.37 -17.50
N PHE A 82 -1.52 15.24 -17.08
CA PHE A 82 -0.23 14.80 -16.55
C PHE A 82 -0.38 14.06 -15.22
N TYR A 83 -1.22 14.58 -14.32
CA TYR A 83 -1.58 13.87 -13.08
C TYR A 83 -2.30 12.55 -13.37
N ALA A 84 -3.23 12.54 -14.33
CA ALA A 84 -3.93 11.33 -14.75
C ALA A 84 -2.94 10.27 -15.26
N ARG A 85 -1.99 10.65 -16.13
CA ARG A 85 -0.99 9.76 -16.71
C ARG A 85 -0.28 8.92 -15.65
N ARG A 86 0.24 9.55 -14.60
CA ARG A 86 0.92 8.84 -13.49
C ARG A 86 0.01 7.87 -12.75
N ARG A 87 -1.19 8.34 -12.36
CA ARG A 87 -2.15 7.53 -11.58
C ARG A 87 -2.67 6.33 -12.36
N LEU A 88 -2.99 6.55 -13.64
CA LEU A 88 -3.51 5.51 -14.52
C LEU A 88 -2.43 4.49 -14.88
N GLU A 89 -1.19 4.90 -15.12
CA GLU A 89 -0.10 3.96 -15.39
C GLU A 89 0.24 3.10 -14.17
N VAL A 90 0.29 3.69 -12.97
CA VAL A 90 0.45 2.92 -11.72
C VAL A 90 -0.68 1.90 -11.56
N LEU A 91 -1.93 2.29 -11.83
CA LEU A 91 -3.06 1.36 -11.80
C LEU A 91 -2.87 0.23 -12.81
N LYS A 92 -2.48 0.54 -14.05
CA LYS A 92 -2.32 -0.43 -15.13
C LYS A 92 -1.34 -1.53 -14.74
N GLN A 93 -0.19 -1.17 -14.17
CA GLN A 93 0.80 -2.14 -13.66
C GLN A 93 0.32 -2.91 -12.41
N PHE A 94 -0.66 -2.36 -11.69
CA PHE A 94 -1.22 -3.00 -10.50
C PHE A 94 -2.34 -4.01 -10.81
N LEU A 95 -3.07 -3.87 -11.92
CA LEU A 95 -4.17 -4.78 -12.29
C LEU A 95 -3.76 -6.28 -12.31
N PRO A 96 -2.60 -6.67 -12.86
CA PRO A 96 -2.14 -8.06 -12.84
C PRO A 96 -1.96 -8.64 -11.43
N VAL A 97 -1.76 -7.79 -10.41
CA VAL A 97 -1.65 -8.24 -9.01
C VAL A 97 -2.99 -8.80 -8.54
N LEU A 98 -4.10 -8.24 -9.00
CA LEU A 98 -5.47 -8.66 -8.68
C LEU A 98 -5.94 -9.85 -9.54
N GLY A 99 -5.08 -10.37 -10.43
CA GLY A 99 -5.44 -11.38 -11.42
C GLY A 99 -6.16 -10.82 -12.65
N ILE A 100 -6.18 -9.49 -12.83
CA ILE A 100 -6.81 -8.84 -13.98
C ILE A 100 -5.76 -8.60 -15.06
N ASP A 101 -6.05 -9.02 -16.29
CA ASP A 101 -5.19 -8.75 -17.44
C ASP A 101 -5.10 -7.25 -17.72
N GLU A 102 -3.90 -6.68 -17.65
CA GLU A 102 -3.63 -5.26 -17.88
C GLU A 102 -4.15 -4.77 -19.25
N ARG A 103 -4.26 -5.66 -20.24
CA ARG A 103 -4.73 -5.32 -21.59
C ARG A 103 -6.22 -4.96 -21.62
N ARG A 104 -6.96 -5.24 -20.54
CA ARG A 104 -8.37 -4.84 -20.34
C ARG A 104 -8.52 -3.38 -19.93
N PHE A 105 -7.43 -2.69 -19.59
CA PHE A 105 -7.45 -1.27 -19.30
C PHE A 105 -6.44 -0.51 -20.16
N GLU A 106 -6.87 0.61 -20.72
CA GLU A 106 -6.00 1.50 -21.48
C GLU A 106 -6.35 2.96 -21.24
N TYR A 107 -5.36 3.83 -21.33
CA TYR A 107 -5.58 5.27 -21.40
C TYR A 107 -4.87 5.88 -22.61
N THR A 108 -5.42 6.95 -23.16
CA THR A 108 -4.93 7.57 -24.40
C THR A 108 -5.34 9.03 -24.51
N TRP A 109 -4.76 9.75 -25.47
CA TRP A 109 -5.04 11.16 -25.70
C TRP A 109 -5.57 11.38 -27.11
N VAL A 110 -6.70 12.07 -27.20
CA VAL A 110 -7.41 12.36 -28.45
C VAL A 110 -7.97 13.78 -28.37
N SER A 111 -7.60 14.61 -29.34
CA SER A 111 -8.08 15.99 -29.48
C SER A 111 -9.52 16.03 -30.02
N ALA A 112 -10.17 17.19 -29.92
CA ALA A 112 -11.53 17.37 -30.44
C ALA A 112 -11.62 17.24 -31.98
N SER A 113 -10.54 17.53 -32.71
CA SER A 113 -10.48 17.46 -34.17
C SER A 113 -10.02 16.09 -34.70
N GLU A 114 -9.63 15.18 -33.82
CA GLU A 114 -9.03 13.89 -34.18
C GLU A 114 -10.05 12.74 -34.30
N GLY A 115 -11.13 12.96 -35.06
CA GLY A 115 -12.18 11.93 -35.23
C GLY A 115 -11.69 10.60 -35.83
N GLN A 116 -10.72 10.65 -36.76
CA GLN A 116 -10.12 9.43 -37.33
C GLN A 116 -9.29 8.66 -36.29
N ARG A 117 -8.49 9.37 -35.47
CA ARG A 117 -7.72 8.75 -34.37
C ARG A 117 -8.68 8.12 -33.36
N TRP A 118 -9.78 8.80 -33.01
CA TRP A 118 -10.81 8.24 -32.13
C TRP A 118 -11.36 6.91 -32.68
N GLN A 119 -11.78 6.89 -33.95
CA GLN A 119 -12.27 5.69 -34.61
C GLN A 119 -11.25 4.54 -34.54
N GLN A 120 -9.98 4.84 -34.84
CA GLN A 120 -8.88 3.86 -34.79
C GLN A 120 -8.70 3.30 -33.37
N VAL A 121 -8.58 4.18 -32.37
CA VAL A 121 -8.43 3.80 -30.95
C VAL A 121 -9.54 2.86 -30.49
N VAL A 122 -10.81 3.25 -30.73
CA VAL A 122 -11.96 2.45 -30.29
C VAL A 122 -12.02 1.12 -31.02
N THR A 123 -11.71 1.09 -32.31
CA THR A 123 -11.66 -0.15 -33.11
C THR A 123 -10.60 -1.10 -32.57
N VAL A 124 -9.35 -0.64 -32.46
CA VAL A 124 -8.23 -1.47 -31.99
C VAL A 124 -8.44 -1.93 -30.55
N PHE A 125 -8.96 -1.07 -29.67
CA PHE A 125 -9.24 -1.46 -28.30
C PHE A 125 -10.37 -2.50 -28.24
N THR A 126 -11.47 -2.28 -28.98
CA THR A 126 -12.58 -3.23 -28.99
C THR A 126 -12.15 -4.59 -29.54
N ASP A 127 -11.41 -4.63 -30.65
CA ASP A 127 -10.89 -5.88 -31.21
C ASP A 127 -9.99 -6.62 -30.23
N ARG A 128 -9.18 -5.89 -29.45
CA ARG A 128 -8.37 -6.46 -28.37
C ARG A 128 -9.25 -7.11 -27.30
N ILE A 129 -10.29 -6.41 -26.83
CA ILE A 129 -11.21 -6.96 -25.82
C ILE A 129 -11.97 -8.17 -26.37
N HIS A 130 -12.40 -8.14 -27.63
CA HIS A 130 -13.02 -9.29 -28.31
C HIS A 130 -12.08 -10.50 -28.38
N LYS A 131 -10.78 -10.29 -28.66
CA LYS A 131 -9.77 -11.36 -28.64
C LYS A 131 -9.53 -11.93 -27.24
N LEU A 132 -9.60 -11.11 -26.20
CA LEU A 132 -9.50 -11.55 -24.80
C LEU A 132 -10.75 -12.27 -24.31
N GLY A 133 -11.90 -12.00 -24.92
CA GLY A 133 -13.19 -12.53 -24.51
C GLY A 133 -13.70 -11.93 -23.18
N PRO A 134 -14.80 -12.48 -22.63
CA PRO A 134 -15.39 -12.02 -21.39
C PRO A 134 -14.38 -11.94 -20.24
N ALA A 135 -14.45 -10.89 -19.42
CA ALA A 135 -13.59 -10.77 -18.24
C ALA A 135 -13.92 -11.85 -17.21
N PRO A 136 -12.90 -12.51 -16.62
CA PRO A 136 -13.11 -13.43 -15.52
C PRO A 136 -13.64 -12.67 -14.30
N ARG A 137 -14.57 -13.28 -13.58
CA ARG A 137 -15.13 -12.71 -12.35
C ARG A 137 -14.44 -13.34 -11.14
N LEU A 138 -14.23 -12.53 -10.11
CA LEU A 138 -13.63 -12.99 -8.86
C LEU A 138 -14.45 -14.13 -8.22
N GLU A 139 -15.77 -14.05 -8.36
CA GLU A 139 -16.71 -15.01 -7.80
C GLU A 139 -16.70 -16.37 -8.51
N ASP A 140 -16.20 -16.42 -9.75
CA ASP A 140 -16.15 -17.65 -10.56
C ASP A 140 -14.82 -18.41 -10.34
N ALA A 141 -13.84 -17.81 -9.65
CA ALA A 141 -12.55 -18.43 -9.38
C ALA A 141 -12.61 -19.42 -8.20
N GLU A 142 -12.06 -20.62 -8.38
CA GLU A 142 -11.90 -21.59 -7.30
C GLU A 142 -10.94 -21.03 -6.21
N PRO A 143 -11.35 -20.97 -4.93
CA PRO A 143 -10.52 -20.38 -3.88
C PRO A 143 -9.17 -21.06 -3.70
N LEU A 144 -8.08 -20.27 -3.72
CA LEU A 144 -6.71 -20.77 -3.51
C LEU A 144 -6.09 -20.20 -2.23
N LEU A 145 -5.64 -21.07 -1.34
CA LEU A 145 -4.90 -20.69 -0.13
C LEU A 145 -3.47 -21.26 -0.20
N LYS A 146 -2.51 -20.42 -0.57
CA LYS A 146 -1.07 -20.72 -0.51
C LYS A 146 -0.40 -19.80 0.52
N ILE A 147 0.63 -20.31 1.18
CA ILE A 147 1.48 -19.54 2.12
C ILE A 147 2.88 -19.48 1.49
N ALA A 148 3.54 -18.33 1.57
CA ALA A 148 4.88 -18.17 1.03
C ALA A 148 5.91 -18.93 1.89
N ASP A 149 6.94 -19.47 1.25
CA ASP A 149 8.08 -20.05 1.96
C ASP A 149 8.95 -18.93 2.56
N MET A 150 9.21 -19.02 3.86
CA MET A 150 9.92 -18.00 4.64
C MET A 150 11.42 -18.34 4.83
N ALA A 151 11.94 -19.35 4.13
CA ALA A 151 13.36 -19.69 4.13
C ALA A 151 14.19 -18.64 3.37
N LEU A 152 14.52 -17.53 4.04
CA LEU A 152 15.22 -16.39 3.45
C LEU A 152 16.53 -16.06 4.15
N THR A 153 17.50 -15.62 3.36
CA THR A 153 18.70 -14.93 3.85
C THR A 153 18.39 -13.45 4.05
N SER A 154 18.66 -12.91 5.24
CA SER A 154 18.48 -11.49 5.51
C SER A 154 19.63 -10.64 4.97
N LEU A 155 19.34 -9.42 4.52
CA LEU A 155 20.31 -8.42 4.08
C LEU A 155 21.11 -7.78 5.24
N ARG A 156 20.73 -8.06 6.48
CA ARG A 156 21.38 -7.53 7.68
C ARG A 156 21.26 -8.51 8.84
N PRO A 157 22.09 -8.38 9.90
CA PRO A 157 21.89 -9.14 11.12
C PRO A 157 20.48 -8.92 11.67
N LEU A 158 19.81 -10.01 12.03
CA LEU A 158 18.54 -9.98 12.75
C LEU A 158 18.81 -10.38 14.20
N GLY A 159 18.23 -9.62 15.11
CA GLY A 159 18.45 -9.77 16.54
C GLY A 159 17.30 -9.18 17.33
N THR A 160 17.44 -9.18 18.65
CA THR A 160 16.36 -8.81 19.58
C THR A 160 16.50 -7.39 20.10
N GLY A 161 17.57 -6.66 19.75
CA GLY A 161 17.85 -5.34 20.32
C GLY A 161 18.23 -5.40 21.80
N GLN A 162 18.69 -6.54 22.30
CA GLN A 162 19.12 -6.74 23.69
C GLN A 162 20.21 -5.74 24.13
N ASN A 163 21.10 -5.36 23.20
CA ASN A 163 22.18 -4.40 23.44
C ASN A 163 21.85 -2.99 22.97
N ALA A 164 20.57 -2.67 22.73
CA ALA A 164 20.17 -1.33 22.36
C ALA A 164 20.55 -0.33 23.46
N ALA A 165 20.97 0.87 23.06
CA ALA A 165 21.30 1.97 23.97
C ALA A 165 20.03 2.63 24.56
N LEU A 166 19.12 1.83 25.11
CA LEU A 166 17.82 2.28 25.62
C LEU A 166 17.97 3.26 26.77
N ASP A 167 18.90 3.03 27.69
CA ASP A 167 19.12 3.94 28.82
C ASP A 167 19.60 5.31 28.37
N GLN A 168 20.51 5.37 27.39
CA GLN A 168 20.94 6.64 26.78
C GLN A 168 19.76 7.38 26.14
N LEU A 169 18.87 6.65 25.46
CA LEU A 169 17.67 7.23 24.87
C LEU A 169 16.69 7.73 25.94
N LYS A 170 16.47 6.96 27.01
CA LYS A 170 15.61 7.36 28.14
C LYS A 170 16.08 8.66 28.78
N GLU A 171 17.38 8.81 28.99
CA GLU A 171 17.94 10.06 29.53
C GLU A 171 17.74 11.24 28.56
N ALA A 172 17.95 11.04 27.26
CA ALA A 172 17.66 12.07 26.26
C ALA A 172 16.17 12.46 26.21
N ILE A 173 15.27 11.48 26.34
CA ILE A 173 13.82 11.71 26.42
C ILE A 173 13.49 12.52 27.68
N LYS A 174 13.99 12.13 28.86
CA LYS A 174 13.76 12.85 30.13
C LYS A 174 14.24 14.30 30.05
N ALA A 175 15.39 14.54 29.43
CA ALA A 175 15.93 15.89 29.25
C ALA A 175 15.03 16.78 28.38
N LYS A 176 14.37 16.22 27.36
CA LYS A 176 13.50 16.95 26.43
C LYS A 176 12.02 16.97 26.81
N LEU A 177 11.59 16.08 27.69
CA LEU A 177 10.19 15.93 28.10
C LEU A 177 9.55 17.24 28.61
N PRO A 178 10.24 18.13 29.36
CA PRO A 178 9.63 19.40 29.81
C PRO A 178 9.21 20.35 28.67
N GLU A 179 9.76 20.18 27.46
CA GLU A 179 9.42 20.98 26.28
C GLU A 179 8.27 20.38 25.45
N LEU A 180 7.78 19.20 25.83
CA LEU A 180 6.86 18.37 25.04
C LEU A 180 5.58 18.05 25.81
N ASP A 181 4.45 18.00 25.12
CA ASP A 181 3.16 17.57 25.68
C ASP A 181 3.15 16.08 26.05
N CYS A 182 3.86 15.26 25.28
CA CYS A 182 4.15 13.85 25.58
C CYS A 182 5.22 13.29 24.63
N VAL A 183 5.75 12.11 24.94
CA VAL A 183 6.58 11.29 24.04
C VAL A 183 5.90 9.93 23.80
N ILE A 184 5.76 9.52 22.54
CA ILE A 184 5.09 8.27 22.17
C ILE A 184 6.13 7.17 21.94
N GLY A 185 5.96 6.02 22.57
CA GLY A 185 6.83 4.85 22.42
C GLY A 185 6.07 3.55 22.69
N TRP A 186 6.71 2.60 23.37
CA TRP A 186 6.12 1.30 23.71
C TRP A 186 6.34 0.95 25.17
N GLN A 187 5.38 0.24 25.77
CA GLN A 187 5.51 -0.41 27.06
C GLN A 187 5.10 -1.88 26.95
N GLN A 188 5.38 -2.67 27.98
CA GLN A 188 4.81 -4.01 28.11
C GLN A 188 3.27 -3.92 28.16
N GLY A 189 2.61 -4.82 27.43
CA GLY A 189 1.17 -4.99 27.40
C GLY A 189 0.68 -5.96 28.48
N TYR A 190 -0.27 -6.82 28.10
CA TYR A 190 -0.90 -7.76 29.02
C TYR A 190 0.01 -8.95 29.42
N ASP A 191 1.07 -9.22 28.67
CA ASP A 191 2.11 -10.21 28.99
C ASP A 191 3.48 -9.76 28.43
N GLY A 192 4.52 -10.58 28.61
CA GLY A 192 5.88 -10.27 28.16
C GLY A 192 6.14 -10.38 26.65
N ALA A 193 5.20 -10.93 25.87
CA ALA A 193 5.33 -11.10 24.42
C ALA A 193 4.55 -10.03 23.63
N HIS A 194 3.76 -9.21 24.31
CA HIS A 194 2.92 -8.20 23.69
C HIS A 194 3.30 -6.81 24.21
N THR A 195 3.66 -5.90 23.30
CA THR A 195 3.85 -4.49 23.64
C THR A 195 2.63 -3.68 23.21
N VAL A 196 2.43 -2.55 23.88
CA VAL A 196 1.38 -1.57 23.54
C VAL A 196 1.99 -0.17 23.47
N PRO A 197 1.36 0.76 22.73
CA PRO A 197 1.79 2.15 22.71
C PRO A 197 1.82 2.77 24.12
N LEU A 198 2.88 3.51 24.40
CA LEU A 198 3.10 4.26 25.64
C LEU A 198 3.09 5.76 25.33
N PHE A 199 2.38 6.54 26.13
CA PHE A 199 2.34 8.01 26.04
C PHE A 199 2.97 8.59 27.30
N MET A 200 4.25 8.95 27.21
CA MET A 200 5.06 9.42 28.34
C MET A 200 4.81 10.90 28.58
N LYS A 201 4.38 11.27 29.79
CA LYS A 201 4.17 12.68 30.20
C LYS A 201 5.01 13.06 31.41
N THR A 202 5.51 12.08 32.13
CA THR A 202 6.35 12.23 33.33
C THR A 202 7.66 11.46 33.16
N PRO A 203 8.74 11.83 33.85
CA PRO A 203 9.99 11.05 33.84
C PRO A 203 9.78 9.58 34.23
N GLU A 204 8.85 9.29 35.15
CA GLU A 204 8.49 7.95 35.59
C GLU A 204 7.79 7.14 34.49
N ASP A 205 7.09 7.79 33.56
CA ASP A 205 6.56 7.11 32.38
C ASP A 205 7.70 6.67 31.44
N VAL A 206 8.79 7.44 31.37
CA VAL A 206 9.95 7.11 30.52
C VAL A 206 10.62 5.82 30.99
N ASP A 207 10.60 5.54 32.29
CA ASP A 207 11.16 4.30 32.84
C ASP A 207 10.41 3.05 32.35
N LYS A 208 9.13 3.18 31.99
CA LYS A 208 8.29 2.10 31.42
C LYS A 208 8.58 1.82 29.95
N LEU A 209 9.34 2.68 29.27
CA LEU A 209 9.69 2.49 27.86
C LEU A 209 10.47 1.19 27.69
N VAL A 210 10.00 0.33 26.78
CA VAL A 210 10.66 -0.92 26.41
C VAL A 210 11.11 -0.89 24.95
N TRP A 211 12.20 -1.60 24.66
CA TRP A 211 12.72 -1.80 23.31
C TRP A 211 13.16 -3.25 23.13
N GLY A 212 12.79 -3.85 22.00
CA GLY A 212 13.10 -5.23 21.70
C GLY A 212 12.29 -5.80 20.51
N PRO A 213 12.23 -7.14 20.38
CA PRO A 213 11.69 -7.80 19.19
C PRO A 213 10.17 -7.70 19.08
N PHE A 214 9.50 -7.24 20.14
CA PHE A 214 8.04 -7.12 20.21
C PHE A 214 7.53 -5.71 19.93
N ASN A 215 8.40 -4.73 19.68
CA ASN A 215 8.03 -3.35 19.34
C ASN A 215 7.48 -3.25 17.92
N VAL A 216 6.35 -3.90 17.66
CA VAL A 216 5.76 -4.06 16.34
C VAL A 216 4.99 -2.81 15.90
N ASN A 217 4.17 -2.24 16.79
CA ASN A 217 3.30 -1.11 16.47
C ASN A 217 4.10 0.07 15.90
N ASN A 218 3.54 0.75 14.91
CA ASN A 218 4.11 1.99 14.38
C ASN A 218 3.46 3.20 15.07
N PRO A 219 4.17 3.90 15.98
CA PRO A 219 3.60 5.00 16.76
C PRO A 219 3.27 6.25 15.93
N ALA A 220 3.77 6.35 14.69
CA ALA A 220 3.47 7.48 13.80
C ALA A 220 1.97 7.61 13.51
N VAL A 221 1.19 6.52 13.68
CA VAL A 221 -0.26 6.50 13.52
C VAL A 221 -1.00 7.50 14.42
N TYR A 222 -0.39 7.90 15.54
CA TYR A 222 -0.99 8.81 16.49
C TYR A 222 -0.70 10.28 16.18
N LEU A 223 0.39 10.60 15.47
CA LEU A 223 0.86 11.97 15.29
C LEU A 223 -0.19 12.93 14.70
N PRO A 224 -0.99 12.54 13.68
CA PRO A 224 -2.03 13.44 13.14
C PRO A 224 -3.08 13.89 14.17
N SER A 225 -3.27 13.12 15.26
CA SER A 225 -4.23 13.45 16.32
C SER A 225 -3.71 14.51 17.30
N PHE A 226 -2.44 14.92 17.20
CA PHE A 226 -1.79 15.89 18.09
C PHE A 226 -1.60 17.27 17.43
N LYS A 227 -2.49 17.66 16.53
CA LYS A 227 -2.42 18.96 15.84
C LYS A 227 -2.34 20.11 16.86
N GLY A 228 -1.30 20.93 16.75
CA GLY A 228 -1.05 22.09 17.61
C GLY A 228 -0.37 21.78 18.95
N LYS A 229 0.09 20.54 19.16
CA LYS A 229 0.88 20.13 20.33
C LYS A 229 2.30 19.79 19.93
N LYS A 230 3.24 19.93 20.87
CA LYS A 230 4.63 19.50 20.68
C LYS A 230 4.79 18.07 21.19
N VAL A 231 5.13 17.14 20.31
CA VAL A 231 5.13 15.71 20.63
C VAL A 231 6.46 15.06 20.29
N GLY A 232 7.00 14.30 21.23
CA GLY A 232 8.11 13.39 20.98
C GLY A 232 7.63 12.05 20.43
N ILE A 233 8.46 11.38 19.63
CA ILE A 233 8.19 10.02 19.16
C ILE A 233 9.46 9.19 19.15
N VAL A 234 9.38 7.97 19.68
CA VAL A 234 10.43 6.96 19.57
C VAL A 234 10.18 6.14 18.31
N VAL A 235 11.17 6.04 17.42
CA VAL A 235 11.01 5.42 16.10
C VAL A 235 12.04 4.33 15.82
N LYS A 236 11.58 3.26 15.17
CA LYS A 236 12.41 2.37 14.35
C LYS A 236 12.66 3.03 12.98
N GLY A 237 13.57 2.46 12.17
CA GLY A 237 13.78 2.91 10.79
C GLY A 237 12.51 2.99 9.94
N CYS A 238 11.64 1.96 9.94
CA CYS A 238 10.37 2.00 9.21
C CYS A 238 9.34 3.01 9.76
N ASP A 239 9.39 3.27 11.07
CA ASP A 239 8.49 4.23 11.72
C ASP A 239 8.91 5.66 11.33
N SER A 240 10.22 5.93 11.30
CA SER A 240 10.77 7.23 10.87
C SER A 240 10.36 7.58 9.44
N ARG A 241 10.36 6.61 8.52
CA ARG A 241 9.84 6.79 7.14
C ARG A 241 8.38 7.21 7.15
N SER A 242 7.59 6.72 8.12
CA SER A 242 6.18 7.09 8.24
C SER A 242 6.02 8.51 8.77
N VAL A 243 6.91 8.95 9.66
CA VAL A 243 6.99 10.37 10.07
C VAL A 243 7.34 11.26 8.87
N VAL A 244 8.30 10.85 8.05
CA VAL A 244 8.67 11.57 6.82
C VAL A 244 7.48 11.72 5.87
N GLU A 245 6.74 10.64 5.61
CA GLU A 245 5.56 10.69 4.75
C GLU A 245 4.46 11.61 5.30
N LEU A 246 4.23 11.60 6.62
CA LEU A 246 3.29 12.52 7.26
C LEU A 246 3.71 13.99 7.10
N LEU A 247 5.02 14.28 7.09
CA LEU A 247 5.56 15.61 6.82
C LEU A 247 5.37 16.01 5.35
N GLN A 248 5.68 15.12 4.40
CA GLN A 248 5.53 15.36 2.96
C GLN A 248 4.07 15.64 2.56
N GLU A 249 3.12 14.99 3.22
CA GLU A 249 1.68 15.20 3.03
C GLU A 249 1.13 16.39 3.82
N ASN A 250 1.98 17.14 4.55
CA ASN A 250 1.60 18.26 5.41
C ASN A 250 0.57 17.89 6.48
N LEU A 251 0.58 16.64 6.94
CA LEU A 251 -0.35 16.15 7.98
C LEU A 251 0.16 16.47 9.38
N ILE A 252 1.47 16.67 9.52
CA ILE A 252 2.15 17.12 10.72
C ILE A 252 3.16 18.21 10.35
N ARG A 253 3.58 19.01 11.33
CA ARG A 253 4.59 20.06 11.14
C ARG A 253 5.90 19.64 11.78
N ARG A 254 7.03 19.98 11.15
CA ARG A 254 8.35 19.53 11.60
C ARG A 254 8.73 20.11 12.96
N GLU A 255 8.36 21.35 13.21
CA GLU A 255 8.61 22.10 14.45
C GLU A 255 7.82 21.59 15.66
N ASP A 256 6.74 20.84 15.41
CA ASP A 256 5.88 20.26 16.44
C ASP A 256 6.34 18.86 16.88
N VAL A 257 7.34 18.26 16.21
CA VAL A 257 7.71 16.86 16.43
C VAL A 257 9.18 16.74 16.78
N THR A 258 9.48 16.06 17.89
CA THR A 258 10.85 15.67 18.28
C THR A 258 11.01 14.17 18.10
N ILE A 259 12.04 13.74 17.35
CA ILE A 259 12.19 12.34 16.93
C ILE A 259 13.37 11.70 17.64
N PHE A 260 13.09 10.70 18.46
CA PHE A 260 14.05 9.86 19.17
C PHE A 260 14.19 8.52 18.43
N ALA A 261 15.40 8.05 18.17
CA ALA A 261 15.61 6.85 17.37
C ALA A 261 16.58 5.86 18.02
N LEU A 262 16.29 4.57 17.82
CA LEU A 262 17.20 3.46 18.08
C LEU A 262 17.33 2.60 16.81
N PRO A 263 18.53 2.07 16.53
CA PRO A 263 18.74 1.06 15.49
C PRO A 263 17.82 -0.15 15.70
N CYS A 264 17.12 -0.57 14.64
CA CYS A 264 16.19 -1.68 14.69
C CYS A 264 16.82 -2.97 14.15
N GLU A 265 16.91 -3.99 15.01
CA GLU A 265 17.42 -5.32 14.66
C GLU A 265 16.35 -6.26 14.08
N GLY A 266 15.08 -5.88 14.09
CA GLY A 266 13.98 -6.67 13.55
C GLY A 266 12.87 -6.86 14.56
N THR A 267 11.74 -7.39 14.10
CA THR A 267 10.59 -7.66 14.96
C THR A 267 10.07 -9.06 14.70
N LEU A 268 9.62 -9.73 15.76
CA LEU A 268 9.15 -11.11 15.73
C LEU A 268 7.77 -11.21 15.04
N ASP A 269 7.56 -12.28 14.28
CA ASP A 269 6.29 -12.64 13.68
C ASP A 269 5.46 -13.48 14.64
N MET A 270 4.60 -12.80 15.41
CA MET A 270 3.75 -13.48 16.39
C MET A 270 2.75 -14.45 15.77
N ALA A 271 2.37 -14.31 14.48
CA ALA A 271 1.49 -15.27 13.84
C ALA A 271 2.21 -16.62 13.67
N ARG A 272 3.47 -16.59 13.24
CA ARG A 272 4.32 -17.80 13.08
C ARG A 272 4.71 -18.39 14.43
N VAL A 273 5.02 -17.54 15.42
CA VAL A 273 5.26 -17.97 16.80
C VAL A 273 4.04 -18.67 17.38
N ASN A 274 2.85 -18.07 17.28
CA ASN A 274 1.62 -18.66 17.79
C ASN A 274 1.28 -19.99 17.10
N GLN A 275 1.56 -20.11 15.79
CA GLN A 275 1.41 -21.39 15.08
C GLN A 275 2.29 -22.49 15.68
N LYS A 276 3.52 -22.15 16.10
CA LYS A 276 4.47 -23.10 16.69
C LYS A 276 4.21 -23.39 18.17
N LEU A 277 3.78 -22.38 18.94
CA LEU A 277 3.34 -22.54 20.33
C LEU A 277 2.07 -23.41 20.41
N GLY A 278 1.20 -23.33 19.40
CA GLY A 278 -0.09 -23.99 19.42
C GLY A 278 -1.04 -23.34 20.42
N ARG A 279 -1.94 -24.14 21.01
CA ARG A 279 -2.90 -23.65 22.00
C ARG A 279 -2.23 -23.56 23.37
N TYR A 280 -2.22 -22.36 23.95
CA TYR A 280 -1.80 -22.09 25.33
C TYR A 280 -2.84 -21.23 26.06
N THR A 281 -2.79 -21.20 27.39
CA THR A 281 -3.68 -20.37 28.22
C THR A 281 -3.03 -19.07 28.68
N LYS A 282 -1.73 -19.09 28.98
CA LYS A 282 -0.96 -17.91 29.37
C LYS A 282 0.50 -18.02 28.96
N ILE A 283 1.13 -16.86 28.81
CA ILE A 283 2.58 -16.72 28.72
C ILE A 283 3.09 -16.41 30.12
N ASP A 284 3.85 -17.34 30.70
CA ASP A 284 4.40 -17.22 32.05
C ASP A 284 5.60 -16.29 32.10
N LYS A 285 6.46 -16.38 31.09
CA LYS A 285 7.73 -15.66 31.04
C LYS A 285 8.18 -15.47 29.60
N VAL A 286 8.84 -14.35 29.35
CA VAL A 286 9.59 -14.09 28.13
C VAL A 286 11.00 -13.65 28.53
N ALA A 287 11.99 -14.24 27.88
CA ALA A 287 13.38 -13.83 27.96
C ALA A 287 13.98 -13.84 26.56
N TYR A 288 14.94 -12.98 26.30
CA TYR A 288 15.65 -12.98 25.04
C TYR A 288 17.13 -12.64 25.23
N ASP A 289 17.95 -13.18 24.35
CA ASP A 289 19.35 -12.81 24.15
C ASP A 289 19.48 -12.18 22.77
N GLU A 290 20.69 -11.85 22.33
CA GLU A 290 20.94 -11.20 21.04
C GLU A 290 20.32 -11.95 19.84
N ALA A 291 20.33 -13.28 19.84
CA ALA A 291 19.95 -14.09 18.68
C ALA A 291 18.46 -14.44 18.61
N GLY A 292 17.77 -14.46 19.75
CA GLY A 292 16.41 -14.98 19.77
C GLY A 292 15.66 -14.84 21.08
N VAL A 293 14.43 -15.32 21.02
CA VAL A 293 13.41 -15.15 22.06
C VAL A 293 13.01 -16.52 22.59
N THR A 294 12.99 -16.63 23.91
CA THR A 294 12.50 -17.78 24.65
C THR A 294 11.17 -17.40 25.31
N ILE A 295 10.10 -18.09 24.95
CA ILE A 295 8.75 -17.90 25.51
C ILE A 295 8.40 -19.15 26.32
N THR A 296 8.07 -18.96 27.59
CA THR A 296 7.51 -20.01 28.45
C THR A 296 5.99 -19.85 28.47
N ALA A 297 5.27 -20.81 27.88
CA ALA A 297 3.81 -20.84 27.80
C ALA A 297 3.27 -22.09 28.50
N ASP A 298 2.36 -21.91 29.45
CA ASP A 298 1.84 -22.97 30.34
C ASP A 298 2.95 -23.88 30.91
N GLY A 299 4.06 -23.28 31.36
CA GLY A 299 5.24 -23.96 31.91
C GLY A 299 6.16 -24.63 30.88
N LYS A 300 5.84 -24.58 29.58
CA LYS A 300 6.66 -25.15 28.50
C LYS A 300 7.48 -24.08 27.82
N GLU A 301 8.78 -24.33 27.68
CA GLU A 301 9.72 -23.41 27.06
C GLU A 301 9.82 -23.65 25.55
N HIS A 302 9.78 -22.55 24.78
CA HIS A 302 9.92 -22.55 23.34
C HIS A 302 10.92 -21.47 22.89
N ARG A 303 11.89 -21.85 22.06
CA ARG A 303 12.91 -20.96 21.52
C ARG A 303 12.62 -20.58 20.07
N PHE A 304 12.75 -19.29 19.77
CA PHE A 304 12.52 -18.70 18.45
C PHE A 304 13.74 -17.88 18.04
N CYS A 305 14.47 -18.33 17.02
CA CYS A 305 15.59 -17.57 16.46
C CYS A 305 15.06 -16.41 15.60
N MET A 306 15.66 -15.23 15.70
CA MET A 306 15.24 -14.07 14.90
C MET A 306 15.46 -14.30 13.40
N THR A 307 16.47 -15.08 13.01
CA THR A 307 16.70 -15.46 11.60
C THR A 307 15.56 -16.28 11.03
N ASP A 308 14.82 -17.01 11.86
CA ASP A 308 13.78 -17.91 11.40
C ASP A 308 12.38 -17.34 11.63
N PHE A 309 12.18 -16.49 12.64
CA PHE A 309 10.86 -16.03 13.08
C PHE A 309 10.66 -14.51 13.00
N ALA A 310 11.55 -13.74 12.38
CA ALA A 310 11.28 -12.35 12.10
C ALA A 310 10.10 -12.16 11.13
N GLN A 311 9.51 -10.97 11.12
CA GLN A 311 8.50 -10.59 10.13
C GLN A 311 9.13 -10.53 8.72
N GLY A 312 8.40 -10.96 7.69
CA GLY A 312 8.89 -11.03 6.30
C GLY A 312 9.49 -9.71 5.77
N LYS A 313 8.96 -8.56 6.20
CA LYS A 313 9.52 -7.24 5.86
C LYS A 313 10.93 -6.99 6.41
N CYS A 314 11.33 -7.63 7.50
CA CYS A 314 12.60 -7.38 8.18
C CYS A 314 13.79 -7.99 7.45
N TYR A 315 13.59 -9.14 6.79
CA TYR A 315 14.65 -9.84 6.05
C TYR A 315 15.27 -8.97 4.95
N GLY A 316 14.45 -8.21 4.23
CA GLY A 316 14.89 -7.28 3.19
C GLY A 316 14.98 -5.81 3.61
N CYS A 317 15.02 -5.53 4.91
CA CYS A 317 15.00 -4.15 5.39
C CYS A 317 16.33 -3.45 5.10
N THR A 318 16.28 -2.43 4.24
CA THR A 318 17.43 -1.59 3.89
C THR A 318 17.56 -0.34 4.78
N THR A 319 16.66 -0.15 5.74
CA THR A 319 16.57 1.05 6.56
C THR A 319 16.39 0.69 8.04
N PRO A 320 17.39 0.04 8.69
CA PRO A 320 17.32 -0.28 10.12
C PRO A 320 17.49 0.97 11.00
N MET A 321 18.19 1.98 10.49
CA MET A 321 18.36 3.30 11.11
C MET A 321 17.20 4.22 10.75
N ALA A 322 16.89 5.18 11.62
CA ALA A 322 15.94 6.24 11.30
C ALA A 322 16.48 7.11 10.15
N VAL A 323 15.61 7.42 9.18
CA VAL A 323 15.90 8.37 8.09
C VAL A 323 15.93 9.80 8.62
N LEU A 324 15.09 10.07 9.63
CA LEU A 324 14.95 11.36 10.27
C LEU A 324 14.94 11.14 11.79
N ALA A 325 15.82 11.83 12.50
CA ALA A 325 15.90 11.82 13.97
C ALA A 325 16.52 13.13 14.49
N ASP A 326 16.02 13.62 15.62
CA ASP A 326 16.65 14.71 16.41
C ASP A 326 17.67 14.15 17.39
N THR A 327 17.43 12.96 17.92
CA THR A 327 18.34 12.25 18.80
C THR A 327 18.36 10.78 18.42
N SER A 328 19.55 10.23 18.23
CA SER A 328 19.76 8.80 18.00
C SER A 328 20.72 8.25 19.05
N ALA A 329 20.44 7.06 19.55
CA ALA A 329 21.34 6.34 20.46
C ALA A 329 21.69 4.96 19.87
N GLY A 330 22.85 4.42 20.24
CA GLY A 330 23.32 3.11 19.77
C GLY A 330 24.09 3.14 18.45
N GLU A 331 24.72 2.00 18.14
CA GLU A 331 25.60 1.89 16.98
C GLU A 331 24.84 1.68 15.67
N PRO A 332 25.33 2.23 14.54
CA PRO A 332 24.73 1.98 13.23
C PRO A 332 24.73 0.50 12.84
N VAL A 333 23.59 0.01 12.34
CA VAL A 333 23.48 -1.36 11.81
C VAL A 333 23.95 -1.39 10.36
N LYS A 334 24.92 -2.24 10.05
CA LYS A 334 25.39 -2.48 8.68
C LYS A 334 24.32 -3.21 7.86
N VAL A 335 24.08 -2.71 6.65
CA VAL A 335 23.20 -3.33 5.65
C VAL A 335 24.05 -3.77 4.48
N GLU A 336 23.95 -5.04 4.11
CA GLU A 336 24.63 -5.54 2.92
C GLU A 336 23.81 -5.18 1.67
N PRO A 337 24.45 -4.67 0.60
CA PRO A 337 23.76 -4.41 -0.65
C PRO A 337 23.32 -5.72 -1.29
N GLY A 338 22.04 -5.81 -1.68
CA GLY A 338 21.52 -6.99 -2.34
C GLY A 338 20.09 -6.81 -2.85
N ALA A 339 19.77 -7.44 -3.97
CA ALA A 339 18.41 -7.54 -4.44
C ALA A 339 17.63 -8.46 -3.50
N TYR A 340 16.49 -8.00 -3.01
CA TYR A 340 15.60 -8.79 -2.17
C TYR A 340 14.16 -8.66 -2.66
N THR A 341 13.50 -9.79 -2.85
CA THR A 341 12.06 -9.85 -3.12
C THR A 341 11.38 -10.49 -1.91
N PRO A 342 10.42 -9.82 -1.25
CA PRO A 342 9.64 -10.41 -0.17
C PRO A 342 9.00 -11.75 -0.60
N PRO A 343 8.89 -12.75 0.30
CA PRO A 343 8.36 -14.07 -0.03
C PRO A 343 6.97 -14.03 -0.64
N GLU A 344 6.09 -13.22 -0.07
CA GLU A 344 4.72 -13.09 -0.55
C GLU A 344 4.67 -12.46 -1.94
N LEU A 345 5.64 -11.60 -2.28
CA LEU A 345 5.78 -11.05 -3.63
C LEU A 345 6.29 -12.10 -4.60
N ALA A 346 7.32 -12.86 -4.22
CA ALA A 346 7.86 -13.95 -5.05
C ALA A 346 6.80 -15.03 -5.32
N LEU A 347 5.97 -15.35 -4.32
CA LEU A 347 4.83 -16.26 -4.48
C LEU A 347 3.80 -15.72 -5.48
N LEU A 348 3.43 -14.44 -5.39
CA LEU A 348 2.51 -13.83 -6.37
C LEU A 348 3.14 -13.79 -7.77
N ASP A 349 4.44 -13.53 -7.87
CA ASP A 349 5.16 -13.47 -9.14
C ASP A 349 5.21 -14.82 -9.87
N SER A 350 5.21 -15.93 -9.14
CA SER A 350 5.18 -17.28 -9.72
C SER A 350 3.79 -17.75 -10.17
N MET A 351 2.73 -17.02 -9.79
CA MET A 351 1.35 -17.35 -10.15
C MET A 351 0.94 -16.75 -11.50
N SER A 352 0.16 -17.52 -12.26
CA SER A 352 -0.62 -17.02 -13.38
C SER A 352 -1.69 -16.00 -12.93
N LEU A 353 -2.28 -15.24 -13.87
CA LEU A 353 -3.37 -14.30 -13.55
C LEU A 353 -4.57 -15.00 -12.92
N GLU A 354 -4.92 -16.18 -13.42
CA GLU A 354 -6.01 -17.00 -12.89
C GLU A 354 -5.71 -17.44 -11.45
N GLU A 355 -4.51 -17.96 -11.19
CA GLU A 355 -4.09 -18.33 -9.84
C GLU A 355 -4.06 -17.14 -8.88
N ARG A 356 -3.68 -15.94 -9.35
CA ARG A 356 -3.74 -14.72 -8.52
C ARG A 356 -5.16 -14.33 -8.17
N MET A 357 -6.08 -14.43 -9.12
CA MET A 357 -7.50 -14.16 -8.86
C MET A 357 -8.06 -15.17 -7.85
N ALA A 358 -7.81 -16.46 -8.06
CA ALA A 358 -8.14 -17.55 -7.14
C ALA A 358 -7.53 -17.33 -5.73
N PHE A 359 -6.27 -16.89 -5.68
CA PHE A 359 -5.57 -16.58 -4.43
C PHE A 359 -6.27 -15.46 -3.68
N TRP A 360 -6.54 -14.32 -4.32
CA TRP A 360 -7.22 -13.22 -3.66
C TRP A 360 -8.67 -13.56 -3.32
N ARG A 361 -9.37 -14.36 -4.12
CA ARG A 361 -10.69 -14.89 -3.78
C ARG A 361 -10.64 -15.65 -2.46
N GLY A 362 -9.73 -16.63 -2.32
CA GLY A 362 -9.57 -17.41 -1.10
C GLY A 362 -9.14 -16.57 0.11
N GLN A 363 -8.23 -15.61 -0.08
CA GLN A 363 -7.86 -14.69 1.00
C GLN A 363 -9.02 -13.78 1.45
N MET A 364 -9.81 -13.27 0.51
CA MET A 364 -10.94 -12.39 0.82
C MET A 364 -12.12 -13.13 1.43
N GLU A 365 -12.28 -14.42 1.16
CA GLU A 365 -13.29 -15.26 1.84
C GLU A 365 -13.05 -15.34 3.35
N ARG A 366 -11.77 -15.33 3.77
CA ARG A 366 -11.37 -15.32 5.18
C ARG A 366 -11.46 -13.94 5.84
N CYS A 367 -11.51 -12.87 5.04
CA CYS A 367 -11.49 -11.51 5.57
C CYS A 367 -12.77 -11.18 6.36
N LEU A 368 -12.59 -10.80 7.63
CA LEU A 368 -13.68 -10.44 8.55
C LEU A 368 -14.16 -8.99 8.40
N ARG A 369 -13.55 -8.23 7.47
CA ARG A 369 -13.84 -6.79 7.26
C ARG A 369 -13.79 -5.95 8.56
N CYS A 370 -12.96 -6.33 9.53
CA CYS A 370 -12.83 -5.66 10.82
C CYS A 370 -12.04 -4.32 10.79
N TYR A 371 -11.49 -3.97 9.62
CA TYR A 371 -10.70 -2.75 9.38
C TYR A 371 -9.47 -2.53 10.28
N ALA A 372 -9.00 -3.55 11.00
CA ALA A 372 -7.76 -3.47 11.80
C ALA A 372 -6.57 -3.01 10.94
N CYS A 373 -6.48 -3.48 9.70
CA CYS A 373 -5.45 -3.08 8.75
C CYS A 373 -5.45 -1.59 8.38
N ARG A 374 -6.62 -0.96 8.33
CA ARG A 374 -6.79 0.48 8.12
C ARG A 374 -6.37 1.24 9.38
N ASN A 375 -6.87 0.81 10.53
CA ASN A 375 -6.66 1.50 11.79
C ASN A 375 -5.19 1.43 12.28
N ALA A 376 -4.46 0.40 11.88
CA ALA A 376 -3.04 0.25 12.16
C ALA A 376 -2.12 1.04 11.18
N CYS A 377 -2.65 1.53 10.05
CA CYS A 377 -1.85 2.23 9.05
C CYS A 377 -1.64 3.70 9.44
N PRO A 378 -0.40 4.20 9.50
CA PRO A 378 -0.12 5.61 9.79
C PRO A 378 -0.55 6.56 8.67
N MET A 379 -0.62 6.07 7.43
CA MET A 379 -1.00 6.85 6.26
C MET A 379 -2.51 6.80 5.97
N CYS A 380 -3.30 6.07 6.77
CA CYS A 380 -4.76 6.11 6.70
C CYS A 380 -5.30 7.21 7.62
N VAL A 381 -5.29 8.44 7.12
CA VAL A 381 -5.62 9.65 7.90
C VAL A 381 -7.04 10.19 7.71
N CYS A 382 -7.75 9.78 6.65
CA CYS A 382 -9.13 10.20 6.38
C CYS A 382 -10.18 9.46 7.23
N ARG A 383 -9.87 9.13 8.51
CA ARG A 383 -10.66 8.20 9.33
C ARG A 383 -12.12 8.65 9.50
N ASP A 384 -12.35 9.94 9.69
CA ASP A 384 -13.69 10.50 9.91
C ASP A 384 -14.57 10.51 8.65
N PHE A 385 -13.96 10.40 7.47
CA PHE A 385 -14.64 10.40 6.16
C PHE A 385 -14.23 9.19 5.32
N CYS A 386 -13.88 8.09 5.98
CA CYS A 386 -13.39 6.90 5.28
C CYS A 386 -14.50 6.33 4.42
N VAL A 387 -14.19 6.04 3.15
CA VAL A 387 -15.13 5.46 2.20
C VAL A 387 -15.71 4.11 2.63
N SER A 388 -15.05 3.41 3.55
CA SER A 388 -15.53 2.17 4.15
C SER A 388 -16.65 2.37 5.17
N ASP A 389 -16.72 3.57 5.74
CA ASP A 389 -17.68 3.94 6.79
C ASP A 389 -18.71 4.97 6.27
N SER A 390 -18.39 5.67 5.17
CA SER A 390 -19.30 6.66 4.57
C SER A 390 -20.50 6.03 3.88
N ARG A 391 -21.67 6.64 4.09
CA ARG A 391 -22.91 6.35 3.36
C ARG A 391 -23.14 7.31 2.19
N ASP A 392 -22.43 8.43 2.16
CA ASP A 392 -22.52 9.44 1.10
C ASP A 392 -21.13 10.07 0.85
N PRO A 393 -20.52 9.85 -0.33
CA PRO A 393 -20.99 8.98 -1.40
C PRO A 393 -20.97 7.50 -0.98
N HIS A 394 -22.02 6.75 -1.34
CA HIS A 394 -22.08 5.30 -1.13
C HIS A 394 -21.18 4.57 -2.15
N TRP A 395 -19.87 4.66 -1.96
CA TRP A 395 -18.90 4.09 -2.89
C TRP A 395 -18.63 2.59 -2.65
N MET A 396 -18.76 2.16 -1.41
CA MET A 396 -18.60 0.77 -0.97
C MET A 396 -19.91 0.24 -0.42
N SER A 397 -20.32 -0.94 -0.86
CA SER A 397 -21.50 -1.61 -0.30
C SER A 397 -21.18 -2.19 1.08
N GLN A 398 -22.20 -2.32 1.93
CA GLN A 398 -22.11 -3.04 3.21
C GLN A 398 -22.21 -4.56 3.06
N GLU A 399 -22.45 -5.05 1.83
CA GLU A 399 -22.40 -6.49 1.53
C GLU A 399 -21.04 -7.10 1.87
N ASP A 400 -21.06 -8.26 2.51
CA ASP A 400 -19.85 -8.97 2.94
C ASP A 400 -19.32 -9.94 1.85
N SER A 401 -19.41 -9.55 0.58
CA SER A 401 -18.94 -10.36 -0.54
C SER A 401 -17.42 -10.28 -0.70
N THR A 402 -16.78 -11.31 -1.28
CA THR A 402 -15.33 -11.27 -1.56
C THR A 402 -14.96 -10.13 -2.50
N ARG A 403 -15.86 -9.74 -3.40
CA ARG A 403 -15.68 -8.60 -4.30
C ARG A 403 -15.59 -7.29 -3.54
N GLU A 404 -16.51 -7.01 -2.62
CA GLU A 404 -16.45 -5.78 -1.81
C GLU A 404 -15.25 -5.79 -0.86
N LYS A 405 -14.88 -6.96 -0.31
CA LYS A 405 -13.66 -7.14 0.51
C LYS A 405 -12.39 -6.89 -0.31
N LEU A 406 -12.31 -7.41 -1.54
CA LEU A 406 -11.19 -7.15 -2.44
C LEU A 406 -11.14 -5.67 -2.81
N PHE A 407 -12.29 -5.08 -3.15
CA PHE A 407 -12.38 -3.68 -3.52
C PHE A 407 -11.90 -2.76 -2.40
N PHE A 408 -12.26 -3.05 -1.13
CA PHE A 408 -11.70 -2.35 0.02
C PHE A 408 -10.16 -2.44 0.06
N GLN A 409 -9.60 -3.63 -0.13
CA GLN A 409 -8.16 -3.81 -0.11
C GLN A 409 -7.47 -3.10 -1.28
N THR A 410 -8.10 -3.04 -2.45
CA THR A 410 -7.64 -2.28 -3.60
C THR A 410 -7.68 -0.77 -3.34
N ILE A 411 -8.77 -0.24 -2.76
CA ILE A 411 -8.86 1.15 -2.30
C ILE A 411 -7.69 1.49 -1.40
N HIS A 412 -7.50 0.69 -0.35
CA HIS A 412 -6.45 0.94 0.61
C HIS A 412 -5.04 0.75 0.00
N ALA A 413 -4.84 -0.13 -0.98
CA ALA A 413 -3.56 -0.21 -1.70
C ALA A 413 -3.31 1.02 -2.60
N LEU A 414 -4.29 1.42 -3.41
CA LEU A 414 -4.18 2.56 -4.34
C LEU A 414 -4.03 3.90 -3.62
N HIS A 415 -4.74 4.13 -2.50
CA HIS A 415 -4.55 5.32 -1.67
C HIS A 415 -3.14 5.43 -1.07
N LEU A 416 -2.42 4.31 -0.96
CA LEU A 416 -1.05 4.25 -0.46
C LEU A 416 0.01 4.18 -1.57
N ALA A 417 -0.40 4.30 -2.84
CA ALA A 417 0.52 4.34 -3.97
C ALA A 417 1.51 5.50 -3.80
N GLY A 418 2.80 5.17 -3.69
CA GLY A 418 3.85 6.16 -3.43
C GLY A 418 3.92 6.69 -1.99
N ARG A 419 3.13 6.13 -1.06
CA ARG A 419 3.10 6.55 0.37
C ARG A 419 3.40 5.41 1.34
N CYS A 420 3.33 4.15 0.88
CA CYS A 420 3.54 3.00 1.75
C CYS A 420 5.02 2.84 2.13
N THR A 421 5.32 2.98 3.43
CA THR A 421 6.67 2.81 3.98
C THR A 421 7.09 1.36 4.18
N GLY A 422 6.21 0.41 3.90
CA GLY A 422 6.48 -1.03 4.07
C GLY A 422 6.56 -1.48 5.54
N CYS A 423 5.97 -0.73 6.49
CA CYS A 423 6.03 -1.06 7.92
C CYS A 423 5.25 -2.34 8.31
N GLY A 424 4.44 -2.94 7.44
CA GLY A 424 3.81 -4.25 7.67
C GLY A 424 2.69 -4.31 8.70
N GLU A 425 2.37 -3.21 9.37
CA GLU A 425 1.36 -3.18 10.42
C GLU A 425 -0.05 -3.56 9.96
N CYS A 426 -0.37 -3.32 8.69
CA CYS A 426 -1.65 -3.74 8.13
C CYS A 426 -1.82 -5.27 8.17
N GLN A 427 -0.79 -6.02 7.76
CA GLN A 427 -0.79 -7.49 7.74
C GLN A 427 -0.72 -8.05 9.16
N ARG A 428 0.17 -7.51 9.99
CA ARG A 428 0.29 -7.94 11.39
C ARG A 428 -1.03 -7.81 12.15
N ALA A 429 -1.76 -6.72 11.95
CA ALA A 429 -3.02 -6.49 12.62
C ALA A 429 -4.18 -7.38 12.11
N CYS A 430 -3.97 -8.17 11.05
CA CYS A 430 -5.00 -9.06 10.53
C CYS A 430 -5.18 -10.28 11.44
N PRO A 431 -6.37 -10.48 12.06
CA PRO A 431 -6.59 -11.60 12.98
C PRO A 431 -6.57 -12.97 12.29
N VAL A 432 -6.72 -12.98 10.97
CA VAL A 432 -6.73 -14.19 10.14
C VAL A 432 -5.51 -14.25 9.20
N GLY A 433 -4.49 -13.42 9.42
CA GLY A 433 -3.20 -13.52 8.73
C GLY A 433 -3.26 -13.42 7.21
N ILE A 434 -4.10 -12.54 6.65
CA ILE A 434 -4.12 -12.28 5.21
C ILE A 434 -2.85 -11.50 4.82
N PRO A 435 -2.14 -11.90 3.73
CA PRO A 435 -0.90 -11.26 3.32
C PRO A 435 -1.12 -9.92 2.59
N ILE A 436 -1.86 -9.00 3.21
CA ILE A 436 -2.26 -7.74 2.58
C ILE A 436 -1.10 -6.75 2.39
N LEU A 437 0.04 -6.94 3.06
CA LEU A 437 1.25 -6.16 2.80
C LEU A 437 1.75 -6.42 1.38
N ALA A 438 1.55 -7.62 0.84
CA ALA A 438 1.96 -7.97 -0.52
C ALA A 438 1.32 -7.05 -1.56
N LEU A 439 0.04 -6.66 -1.40
CA LEU A 439 -0.62 -5.67 -2.27
C LEU A 439 0.11 -4.32 -2.24
N ARG A 440 0.58 -3.88 -1.06
CA ARG A 440 1.23 -2.57 -0.89
C ARG A 440 2.68 -2.60 -1.37
N GLN A 441 3.36 -3.72 -1.20
CA GLN A 441 4.70 -3.90 -1.74
C GLN A 441 4.67 -4.02 -3.26
N GLN A 442 3.65 -4.65 -3.85
CA GLN A 442 3.45 -4.71 -5.30
C GLN A 442 3.21 -3.31 -5.90
N ILE A 443 2.36 -2.49 -5.29
CA ILE A 443 2.17 -1.12 -5.77
C ILE A 443 3.41 -0.24 -5.56
N ALA A 444 4.12 -0.41 -4.44
CA ALA A 444 5.40 0.26 -4.22
C ALA A 444 6.44 -0.14 -5.27
N ARG A 445 6.44 -1.40 -5.72
CA ARG A 445 7.29 -1.89 -6.81
C ARG A 445 6.94 -1.26 -8.15
N ALA A 446 5.65 -1.09 -8.46
CA ALA A 446 5.22 -0.37 -9.66
C ALA A 446 5.69 1.10 -9.63
N VAL A 447 5.51 1.77 -8.49
CA VAL A 447 5.98 3.15 -8.29
C VAL A 447 7.51 3.26 -8.43
N SER A 448 8.29 2.38 -7.80
CA SER A 448 9.75 2.37 -7.91
C SER A 448 10.22 2.20 -9.37
N ARG A 449 9.60 1.29 -10.14
CA ARG A 449 9.91 1.11 -11.58
C ARG A 449 9.59 2.33 -12.43
N LEU A 450 8.49 3.00 -12.13
CA LEU A 450 8.00 4.13 -12.90
C LEU A 450 8.75 5.43 -12.60
N PHE A 451 9.18 5.63 -11.35
CA PHE A 451 9.68 6.91 -10.85
C PHE A 451 11.08 6.78 -10.24
N ASP A 452 12.06 6.33 -11.03
CA ASP A 452 13.50 6.33 -10.71
C ASP A 452 13.86 5.73 -9.32
N ASP A 453 13.33 4.54 -9.03
CA ASP A 453 13.49 3.82 -7.75
C ASP A 453 12.96 4.59 -6.51
N TYR A 454 11.94 5.44 -6.71
CA TYR A 454 11.29 6.15 -5.61
C TYR A 454 10.79 5.18 -4.53
N LYS A 455 11.13 5.48 -3.27
CA LYS A 455 10.72 4.75 -2.07
C LYS A 455 10.18 5.74 -1.04
N ALA A 456 8.93 5.51 -0.65
CA ALA A 456 8.23 6.34 0.33
C ALA A 456 9.02 6.53 1.63
N GLY A 457 9.13 7.77 2.09
CA GLY A 457 9.71 8.17 3.37
C GLY A 457 11.24 8.12 3.47
N LEU A 458 11.97 7.95 2.35
CA LEU A 458 13.45 7.94 2.37
C LEU A 458 14.08 9.33 2.23
N ASP A 459 13.40 10.28 1.60
CA ASP A 459 13.89 11.65 1.44
C ASP A 459 12.82 12.62 1.93
N PRO A 460 13.04 13.35 3.04
CA PRO A 460 12.09 14.35 3.55
C PRO A 460 11.81 15.53 2.62
N ALA A 461 12.72 15.82 1.67
CA ALA A 461 12.55 16.93 0.74
C ALA A 461 11.87 16.51 -0.58
N ALA A 462 11.75 15.21 -0.84
CA ALA A 462 11.12 14.71 -2.06
C ALA A 462 9.62 15.01 -2.09
N VAL A 463 9.09 15.26 -3.28
CA VAL A 463 7.64 15.28 -3.52
C VAL A 463 7.19 13.88 -3.92
N PRO A 464 6.22 13.25 -3.22
CA PRO A 464 5.67 11.97 -3.63
C PRO A 464 5.23 11.97 -5.10
N PRO A 465 5.56 10.94 -5.91
CA PRO A 465 5.37 10.98 -7.37
C PRO A 465 3.95 11.27 -7.82
N LEU A 466 2.95 10.86 -7.04
CA LEU A 466 1.52 11.04 -7.35
C LEU A 466 0.93 12.37 -6.84
N LEU A 467 1.68 13.14 -6.07
CA LEU A 467 1.38 14.52 -5.69
C LEU A 467 1.89 15.55 -6.70
N GLY A 468 2.83 15.15 -7.56
CA GLY A 468 3.37 15.97 -8.65
C GLY A 468 3.09 15.38 -10.04
N TYR A 469 3.63 16.04 -11.05
CA TYR A 469 3.66 15.55 -12.44
C TYR A 469 4.92 16.04 -13.13
N GLU A 470 5.32 15.36 -14.20
CA GLU A 470 6.33 15.85 -15.13
C GLU A 470 5.69 16.10 -16.49
N LEU A 471 6.28 16.98 -17.31
CA LEU A 471 5.80 17.20 -18.68
C LEU A 471 6.11 15.96 -19.53
N GLU A 472 7.33 15.44 -19.40
CA GLU A 472 7.79 14.21 -20.05
C GLU A 472 8.14 13.19 -18.98
N GLU A 473 7.69 11.95 -19.13
CA GLU A 473 8.02 10.87 -18.21
C GLU A 473 9.06 9.98 -18.85
N LYS A 474 10.11 9.65 -18.10
CA LYS A 474 11.19 8.78 -18.58
C LYS A 474 10.71 7.35 -18.83
N ASN A 475 9.81 6.84 -17.98
CA ASN A 475 9.38 5.44 -17.99
C ASN A 475 7.89 5.24 -18.31
N ILE A 476 7.17 6.31 -18.67
CA ILE A 476 5.76 6.24 -19.08
C ILE A 476 5.66 6.67 -20.54
N HIS A 477 5.32 5.72 -21.41
CA HIS A 477 5.26 5.94 -22.85
C HIS A 477 3.83 5.82 -23.35
N GLU A 478 3.42 6.72 -24.25
CA GLU A 478 2.15 6.58 -24.94
C GLU A 478 2.21 5.40 -25.91
N ARG A 479 1.11 4.64 -25.97
CA ARG A 479 0.98 3.49 -26.85
C ARG A 479 0.66 3.93 -28.28
N ASP A 480 1.33 3.30 -29.24
CA ASP A 480 0.96 3.41 -30.65
C ASP A 480 -0.31 2.58 -30.93
N TRP A 481 -1.24 3.16 -31.69
CA TRP A 481 -2.55 2.59 -32.00
C TRP A 481 -2.62 1.95 -33.38
N LYS A 482 -1.45 1.62 -33.96
CA LYS A 482 -1.30 0.94 -35.26
C LYS A 482 -1.77 -0.51 -35.26
#